data_AF-A0A925N0T3-F1
#
_entry.id   AF-A0A925N0T3-F1
#
_cell.length_a   1.000
_cell.length_b   1.000
_cell.length_c   1.000
_cell.angle_alpha   90.00
_cell.angle_beta   90.00
_cell.angle_gamma   90.00
#
_symmetry.space_group_name_H-M   'P 1'
#
loop_
_entity.id
_entity.type
_entity.pdbx_description
1 polymer ?
#
loop_
_entity_poly.entity_id
_entity_poly.type
_entity_poly.pdbx_seq_one_letter_code
_entity_poly.pdbx_strand_id
1 'polypeptide(L)'
;MGLGFRIGIELVVGVAIGTGGGWALDRWLGTAPWLMIVGLIVGFAAGLRNVFRSADTMGKKWDAAEQADAARNVAAGRESTNVAADREKGK
;
A
#
# COMPACT_ATOMS: atom_id res chain seq x y z
N MET A 1 -9.37 5.10 10.69
CA MET A 1 -9.10 6.03 9.59
C MET A 1 -9.13 5.25 8.28
N GLY A 2 -10.01 5.61 7.33
CA GLY A 2 -10.18 4.85 6.08
C GLY A 2 -8.92 4.85 5.21
N LEU A 3 -8.74 3.78 4.42
CA LEU A 3 -7.59 3.58 3.52
C LEU A 3 -7.31 4.83 2.64
N GLY A 4 -8.37 5.45 2.13
CA GLY A 4 -8.28 6.67 1.31
C GLY A 4 -7.70 7.88 2.05
N PHE A 5 -7.93 7.99 3.36
CA PHE A 5 -7.36 9.08 4.17
C PHE A 5 -5.84 8.94 4.30
N ARG A 6 -5.34 7.71 4.48
CA ARG A 6 -3.90 7.43 4.53
C ARG A 6 -3.23 7.74 3.19
N ILE A 7 -3.86 7.32 2.09
CA ILE A 7 -3.40 7.61 0.73
C ILE A 7 -3.33 9.13 0.48
N GLY A 8 -4.36 9.87 0.89
CA GLY A 8 -4.39 11.33 0.80
C GLY A 8 -3.27 12.00 1.60
N ILE A 9 -3.04 11.55 2.84
CA ILE A 9 -1.93 12.06 3.68
C ILE A 9 -0.58 11.81 3.04
N GLU A 10 -0.35 10.65 2.44
CA GLU A 10 0.94 10.33 1.79
C GLU A 10 1.26 11.30 0.65
N LEU A 11 0.26 11.74 -0.14
CA LEU A 11 0.45 12.80 -1.15
C LEU A 11 0.72 14.16 -0.52
N VAL A 12 -0.09 14.55 0.47
CA VAL A 12 0.04 15.86 1.12
C VAL A 12 1.41 16.01 1.77
N VAL A 13 1.90 14.96 2.44
CA VAL A 13 3.23 14.95 3.06
C VAL A 13 4.33 15.07 2.01
N GLY A 14 4.25 14.34 0.89
CA GLY A 14 5.23 14.42 -0.19
C GLY A 14 5.31 15.82 -0.81
N VAL A 15 4.16 16.43 -1.09
CA VAL A 15 4.07 17.79 -1.64
C VAL A 15 4.57 18.82 -0.63
N ALA A 16 4.20 18.70 0.66
CA ALA A 16 4.63 19.62 1.71
C ALA A 16 6.15 19.60 1.90
N ILE A 17 6.78 18.41 1.90
CA ILE A 17 8.24 18.28 2.00
C ILE A 17 8.93 18.85 0.76
N GLY A 18 8.43 18.52 -0.44
CA GLY A 18 9.03 19.01 -1.70
C GLY A 18 8.93 20.52 -1.84
N THR A 19 7.78 21.10 -1.52
CA THR A 19 7.54 22.54 -1.58
C THR A 19 8.30 23.28 -0.48
N GLY A 20 8.25 22.76 0.76
CA GLY A 20 8.97 23.34 1.89
C GLY A 20 10.49 23.30 1.72
N GLY A 21 11.02 22.17 1.23
CA GLY A 21 12.43 22.01 0.89
C GLY A 21 12.84 22.91 -0.28
N GLY A 22 12.03 22.97 -1.34
CA GLY A 22 12.26 23.86 -2.48
C GLY A 22 12.27 25.34 -2.09
N TRP A 23 11.36 25.75 -1.21
CA TRP A 23 11.31 27.12 -0.66
C TRP A 23 12.53 27.45 0.20
N ALA A 24 12.96 26.53 1.06
CA ALA A 24 14.16 26.72 1.88
C ALA A 24 15.43 26.85 1.01
N LEU A 25 15.54 26.02 -0.03
CA LEU A 25 16.64 26.09 -0.99
C LEU A 25 16.62 27.39 -1.80
N ASP A 26 15.45 27.80 -2.29
CA ASP A 26 15.30 29.07 -3.02
C ASP A 26 15.69 30.27 -2.17
N ARG A 27 15.46 30.24 -0.85
CA ARG A 27 15.85 31.31 0.07
C ARG A 27 17.36 31.37 0.34
N TRP A 28 18.05 30.25 0.27
CA TRP A 28 19.51 30.16 0.41
C TRP A 28 20.24 30.52 -0.88
N LEU A 29 19.72 30.08 -2.03
CA LEU A 29 20.35 30.24 -3.34
C LEU A 29 19.90 31.50 -4.08
N GLY A 30 18.84 32.17 -3.64
CA GLY A 30 18.30 33.37 -4.27
C GLY A 30 17.61 33.11 -5.62
N THR A 31 17.30 31.85 -5.93
CA THR A 31 16.76 31.40 -7.22
C THR A 31 15.23 31.37 -7.27
N ALA A 32 14.55 31.96 -6.28
CA ALA A 32 13.10 31.95 -6.19
C ALA A 32 12.45 32.49 -7.48
N PRO A 33 11.49 31.75 -8.11
CA PRO A 33 10.76 30.57 -7.59
C PRO A 33 11.18 29.23 -8.21
N TRP A 34 12.35 29.13 -8.85
CA TRP A 34 12.70 27.97 -9.68
C TRP A 34 12.85 26.66 -8.89
N LEU A 35 13.51 26.67 -7.73
CA LEU A 35 13.66 25.44 -6.93
C LEU A 35 12.36 25.07 -6.23
N MET A 36 11.47 26.03 -5.96
CA MET A 36 10.13 25.72 -5.46
C MET A 36 9.30 24.95 -6.51
N ILE A 37 9.37 25.34 -7.79
CA ILE A 37 8.66 24.62 -8.88
C ILE A 37 9.22 23.21 -9.05
N VAL A 38 10.55 23.07 -9.08
CA VAL A 38 11.20 21.75 -9.16
C VAL A 38 10.87 20.92 -7.92
N GLY A 39 10.97 21.51 -6.73
CA GLY A 39 10.65 20.87 -5.45
C GLY A 39 9.19 20.41 -5.37
N LEU A 40 8.26 21.19 -5.92
CA LEU A 40 6.85 20.82 -6.04
C LEU A 40 6.66 19.58 -6.94
N ILE A 41 7.27 19.57 -8.12
CA ILE A 41 7.19 18.44 -9.07
C ILE A 41 7.81 17.19 -8.44
N VAL A 42 8.98 17.32 -7.82
CA VAL A 42 9.67 16.22 -7.15
C VAL A 42 8.84 15.69 -5.96
N GLY A 43 8.29 16.59 -5.14
CA GLY A 43 7.43 16.22 -4.00
C GLY A 43 6.15 15.52 -4.44
N PHE A 44 5.53 16.00 -5.51
CA PHE A 44 4.36 15.38 -6.11
C PHE A 44 4.68 13.99 -6.69
N ALA A 45 5.77 13.86 -7.45
CA ALA A 45 6.21 12.58 -7.98
C ALA A 45 6.56 11.57 -6.86
N ALA A 46 7.21 12.02 -5.79
CA ALA A 46 7.49 11.20 -4.61
C ALA A 46 6.21 10.75 -3.91
N GLY A 47 5.23 11.65 -3.75
CA GLY A 47 3.91 11.32 -3.22
C GLY A 47 3.21 10.26 -4.06
N LEU A 48 3.09 10.48 -5.38
CA LEU A 48 2.46 9.54 -6.30
C LEU A 48 3.12 8.17 -6.26
N ARG A 49 4.46 8.12 -6.26
CA ARG A 49 5.21 6.87 -6.15
C ARG A 49 4.89 6.13 -4.85
N ASN A 50 4.72 6.84 -3.74
CA ASN A 50 4.39 6.21 -2.47
C ASN A 50 2.95 5.67 -2.47
N VAL A 51 2.01 6.41 -3.06
CA VAL A 51 0.62 5.96 -3.20
C VAL A 51 0.51 4.71 -4.06
N PHE A 52 1.16 4.67 -5.23
CA PHE A 52 1.13 3.49 -6.09
C PHE A 52 1.74 2.27 -5.39
N ARG A 53 2.83 2.45 -4.63
CA ARG A 53 3.42 1.38 -3.83
C ARG A 53 2.48 0.91 -2.70
N SER A 54 1.80 1.85 -2.03
CA SER A 54 0.80 1.53 -1.01
C SER A 54 -0.36 0.73 -1.62
N ALA A 55 -0.85 1.13 -2.80
CA ALA A 55 -1.93 0.44 -3.51
C ALA A 55 -1.54 -0.99 -3.92
N ASP A 56 -0.35 -1.19 -4.51
CA ASP A 56 0.15 -2.52 -4.89
C ASP A 56 0.30 -3.45 -3.69
N THR A 57 0.77 -2.91 -2.56
CA THR A 57 0.95 -3.69 -1.33
C THR A 57 -0.40 -4.09 -0.72
N MET A 58 -1.43 -3.25 -0.88
CA MET A 58 -2.78 -3.52 -0.38
C MET A 58 -3.48 -4.62 -1.19
N GLY A 59 -3.36 -4.60 -2.53
CA GLY A 59 -3.90 -5.66 -3.38
C GLY A 59 -3.33 -7.03 -2.99
N LYS A 60 -2.00 -7.14 -2.89
CA LYS A 60 -1.34 -8.38 -2.48
C LYS A 60 -1.72 -8.88 -1.09
N LYS A 61 -2.02 -7.98 -0.14
CA LYS A 61 -2.39 -8.37 1.23
C LYS A 61 -3.81 -8.91 1.33
N TRP A 62 -4.73 -8.41 0.52
CA TRP A 62 -6.10 -8.95 0.46
C TRP A 62 -6.12 -10.30 -0.29
N ASP A 63 -5.38 -10.42 -1.38
CA ASP A 63 -5.26 -11.68 -2.10
C ASP A 63 -4.63 -12.78 -1.24
N ALA A 64 -3.60 -12.44 -0.44
CA ALA A 64 -2.95 -13.39 0.45
C ALA A 64 -3.82 -13.80 1.65
N ALA A 65 -4.62 -12.88 2.18
CA ALA A 65 -5.57 -13.18 3.26
C ALA A 65 -6.69 -14.09 2.74
N GLU A 66 -7.24 -13.80 1.57
CA GLU A 66 -8.27 -14.61 0.93
C GLU A 66 -7.76 -16.01 0.56
N GLN A 67 -6.53 -16.11 0.05
CA GLN A 67 -5.88 -17.40 -0.23
C GLN A 67 -5.59 -18.21 1.04
N ALA A 68 -5.24 -17.57 2.15
CA ALA A 68 -5.04 -18.25 3.42
C ALA A 68 -6.35 -18.85 3.96
N ASP A 69 -7.45 -18.10 3.88
CA ASP A 69 -8.77 -18.57 4.28
C ASP A 69 -9.28 -19.67 3.33
N ALA A 70 -9.08 -19.52 2.02
CA ALA A 70 -9.41 -20.54 1.04
C ALA A 70 -8.62 -21.85 1.26
N ALA A 71 -7.30 -21.76 1.50
CA ALA A 71 -6.46 -22.91 1.78
C ALA A 71 -6.90 -23.64 3.06
N ARG A 72 -7.29 -22.90 4.10
CA ARG A 72 -7.79 -23.45 5.37
C ARG A 72 -9.11 -24.19 5.17
N ASN A 73 -10.03 -23.64 4.38
CA ASN A 73 -11.31 -24.27 4.06
C ASN A 73 -11.14 -25.54 3.21
N VAL A 74 -10.19 -25.56 2.27
CA VAL A 74 -9.85 -26.75 1.49
C VAL A 74 -9.24 -27.86 2.36
N ALA A 75 -8.36 -27.50 3.30
CA ALA A 75 -7.78 -28.46 4.24
C ALA A 75 -8.86 -29.08 5.15
N ALA A 76 -9.73 -28.24 5.72
CA ALA A 76 -10.85 -28.70 6.55
C ALA A 76 -11.86 -29.58 5.77
N GLY A 77 -12.11 -29.25 4.49
CA GLY A 77 -12.94 -30.07 3.61
C GLY A 77 -12.35 -31.46 3.36
N ARG A 78 -11.02 -31.55 3.16
CA ARG A 78 -10.28 -32.81 2.98
C ARG A 78 -10.27 -33.69 4.23
N GLU A 79 -10.10 -33.09 5.41
CA GLU A 79 -10.24 -33.80 6.68
C GLU A 79 -11.64 -34.42 6.81
N SER A 80 -12.68 -33.65 6.51
CA SER A 80 -14.07 -34.12 6.59
C SER A 80 -14.34 -35.30 5.66
N THR A 81 -13.75 -35.29 4.45
CA THR A 81 -13.90 -36.39 3.49
C THR A 81 -13.14 -37.63 3.93
N ASN A 82 -11.91 -37.48 4.44
CA ASN A 82 -11.12 -38.60 4.93
C ASN A 82 -11.76 -39.25 6.17
N VAL A 83 -12.31 -38.45 7.08
CA VAL A 83 -13.03 -38.93 8.27
C VAL A 83 -14.31 -39.69 7.88
N ALA A 84 -15.04 -39.24 6.85
CA ALA A 84 -16.21 -39.96 6.34
C ALA A 84 -15.84 -41.30 5.69
N ALA A 85 -14.77 -41.32 4.88
CA ALA A 85 -14.29 -42.53 4.22
C ALA A 85 -13.72 -43.57 5.20
N ASP A 86 -13.06 -43.12 6.27
CA ASP A 86 -12.55 -44.00 7.33
C ASP A 86 -13.69 -44.64 8.14
N ARG A 87 -14.76 -43.88 8.38
CA ARG A 87 -15.96 -44.37 9.09
C ARG A 87 -16.69 -45.48 8.32
N GLU A 88 -16.65 -45.47 6.99
CA GLU A 88 -17.26 -46.52 6.16
C GLU A 88 -16.44 -47.80 6.12
N LYS A 89 -15.10 -47.73 6.20
CA LYS A 89 -14.21 -48.91 6.17
C LYS A 89 -14.15 -49.69 7.48
N GLY A 90 -14.53 -49.06 8.60
CA GLY A 90 -14.52 -49.66 9.94
C GLY A 90 -15.77 -50.46 10.32
N LYS A 91 -16.75 -50.60 9.41
CA LYS A 91 -17.94 -51.46 9.56
C LYS A 91 -17.80 -52.70 8.70
#